data_AF-A0A2P5FAD7-F1
#
_entry.id   AF-A0A2P5FAD7-F1
#
_cell.length_a   1.000
_cell.length_b   1.000
_cell.length_c   1.000
_cell.angle_alpha   90.00
_cell.angle_beta   90.00
_cell.angle_gamma   90.00
#
_symmetry.space_group_name_H-M   'P 1'
#
loop_
_entity.id
_entity.type
_entity.pdbx_description
1 polymer ?
#
loop_
_entity_poly.entity_id
_entity_poly.type
_entity_poly.pdbx_seq_one_letter_code
_entity_poly.pdbx_strand_id
1 'polypeptide(L)'
;MLYNGAYDGEALCFKAGGFQMLNHFSVIQADRLSRVRVEEGAMPRLEYLWLEDCKSLKEIPPGVEHLSNLKRLGLVNMADELTRTINGGSQDENYLRVKDVPSVFVGQRTNEEGFSGHFL
;
A
#
# COMPACT_ATOMS: atom_id res chain seq x y z
N MET A 1 -7.50 1.44 10.67
CA MET A 1 -8.15 1.40 9.35
C MET A 1 -8.67 2.78 9.05
N LEU A 2 -8.46 3.29 7.83
CA LEU A 2 -9.06 4.54 7.34
C LEU A 2 -10.11 4.19 6.27
N TYR A 3 -11.34 4.71 6.40
CA TYR A 3 -12.47 4.49 5.47
C TYR A 3 -12.87 5.80 4.77
N ASN A 4 -13.75 5.71 3.76
CA ASN A 4 -14.30 6.87 3.04
C ASN A 4 -14.75 7.99 3.99
N GLY A 5 -14.25 9.21 3.75
CA GLY A 5 -14.51 10.39 4.58
C GLY A 5 -13.72 10.47 5.89
N ALA A 6 -13.01 9.43 6.32
CA ALA A 6 -12.15 9.47 7.51
C ALA A 6 -10.84 10.26 7.26
N TYR A 7 -10.44 10.38 6.00
CA TYR A 7 -9.29 11.16 5.58
C TYR A 7 -9.56 11.82 4.22
N ASP A 8 -9.70 13.15 4.21
CA ASP A 8 -9.94 13.96 3.00
C ASP A 8 -8.66 14.70 2.53
N GLY A 9 -7.52 14.41 3.16
CA GLY A 9 -6.24 14.99 2.81
C GLY A 9 -5.59 14.32 1.61
N GLU A 10 -4.68 15.04 0.95
CA GLU A 10 -3.96 14.54 -0.22
C GLU A 10 -2.71 13.71 0.14
N ALA A 11 -2.18 13.89 1.34
CA ALA A 11 -0.87 13.36 1.73
C ALA A 11 -0.86 12.76 3.13
N LEU A 12 -0.54 11.47 3.29
CA LEU A 12 -0.35 10.82 4.60
C LEU A 12 1.13 10.70 4.92
N CYS A 13 1.53 11.03 6.14
CA CYS A 13 2.90 10.84 6.60
C CYS A 13 2.93 10.09 7.93
N PHE A 14 3.50 8.89 7.92
CA PHE A 14 3.75 8.10 9.12
C PHE A 14 5.11 8.48 9.68
N LYS A 15 5.11 9.17 10.81
CA LYS A 15 6.32 9.68 11.46
C LYS A 15 7.07 8.60 12.23
N ALA A 16 8.39 8.72 12.29
CA ALA A 16 9.23 7.89 13.15
C ALA A 16 8.71 7.92 14.59
N GLY A 17 8.66 6.77 15.26
CA GLY A 17 8.09 6.67 16.61
C GLY A 17 6.55 6.69 16.67
N GLY A 18 5.85 6.79 15.53
CA GLY A 18 4.40 6.92 15.46
C GLY A 18 3.63 5.70 15.96
N PHE A 19 3.45 4.67 15.12
CA PHE A 19 2.62 3.50 15.45
C PHE A 19 3.48 2.27 15.77
N GLN A 20 4.03 2.24 16.99
CA GLN A 20 5.03 1.24 17.38
C GLN A 20 4.46 -0.18 17.53
N MET A 21 3.16 -0.32 17.83
CA MET A 21 2.51 -1.61 18.12
C MET A 21 1.55 -2.06 17.00
N LEU A 22 1.53 -1.36 15.87
CA LEU A 22 0.56 -1.63 14.81
C LEU A 22 1.01 -2.81 13.95
N ASN A 23 0.20 -3.87 13.91
CA ASN A 23 0.48 -5.07 13.12
C ASN A 23 -0.26 -5.08 11.78
N HIS A 24 -1.43 -4.44 11.71
CA HIS A 24 -2.27 -4.41 10.51
C HIS A 24 -2.72 -2.98 10.24
N PHE A 25 -2.54 -2.54 9.00
CA PHE A 25 -2.98 -1.22 8.57
C PHE A 25 -3.66 -1.30 7.22
N SER A 26 -4.81 -0.63 7.11
CA SER A 26 -5.56 -0.53 5.88
C SER A 26 -5.99 0.91 5.61
N VAL A 27 -5.91 1.29 4.34
CA VAL A 27 -6.49 2.51 3.78
C VAL A 27 -7.44 2.08 2.69
N ILE A 28 -8.72 2.44 2.85
CA ILE A 28 -9.80 2.01 1.98
C ILE A 28 -10.56 3.26 1.53
N GLN A 29 -10.80 3.39 0.21
CA GLN A 29 -11.59 4.47 -0.39
C GLN A 29 -11.02 5.87 -0.06
N ALA A 30 -9.74 6.06 -0.34
CA ALA A 30 -9.03 7.32 -0.17
C ALA A 30 -8.65 7.90 -1.53
N ASP A 31 -9.64 8.21 -2.37
CA ASP A 31 -9.42 8.59 -3.77
C ASP A 31 -8.59 9.86 -3.95
N ARG A 32 -8.57 10.77 -2.97
CA ARG A 32 -7.75 11.99 -3.00
C ARG A 32 -6.32 11.78 -2.50
N LEU A 33 -6.05 10.66 -1.85
CA LEU A 33 -4.72 10.35 -1.35
C LEU A 33 -3.79 10.11 -2.53
N SER A 34 -2.90 11.05 -2.77
CA SER A 34 -1.93 11.01 -3.87
C SER A 34 -0.51 10.75 -3.39
N ARG A 35 -0.24 11.01 -2.10
CA ARG A 35 1.09 10.91 -1.51
C ARG A 35 1.03 10.18 -0.18
N VAL A 36 1.90 9.20 0.00
CA VAL A 36 2.10 8.55 1.29
C VAL A 36 3.59 8.48 1.55
N ARG A 37 4.02 8.83 2.76
CA ARG A 37 5.41 8.71 3.19
C ARG A 37 5.49 7.92 4.48
N VAL A 38 6.36 6.92 4.51
CA VAL A 38 6.66 6.14 5.71
C VAL A 38 8.08 6.49 6.15
N GLU A 39 8.22 7.15 7.29
CA GLU A 39 9.55 7.37 7.88
C GLU A 39 10.07 6.07 8.51
N GLU A 40 11.39 5.88 8.51
CA GLU A 40 12.03 4.74 9.16
C GLU A 40 11.65 4.69 10.65
N GLY A 41 11.30 3.50 11.15
CA GLY A 41 10.84 3.32 12.53
C GLY A 41 9.42 3.85 12.81
N ALA A 42 8.65 4.24 11.79
CA ALA A 42 7.26 4.67 12.00
C ALA A 42 6.35 3.53 12.48
N MET A 43 6.51 2.33 11.91
CA MET A 43 5.65 1.17 12.16
C MET A 43 6.46 -0.14 12.17
N PRO A 44 7.39 -0.32 13.12
CA PRO A 44 8.36 -1.41 13.08
C PRO A 44 7.73 -2.81 13.17
N ARG A 45 6.49 -2.96 13.62
CA ARG A 45 5.80 -4.26 13.78
C ARG A 45 4.76 -4.54 12.71
N LEU A 46 4.64 -3.70 11.69
CA LEU A 46 3.60 -3.85 10.69
C LEU A 46 3.82 -5.13 9.87
N GLU A 47 2.84 -6.02 9.90
CA GLU A 47 2.87 -7.29 9.16
C GLU A 47 1.99 -7.24 7.91
N TYR A 48 0.93 -6.44 7.93
CA TYR A 48 -0.05 -6.36 6.85
C TYR A 48 -0.35 -4.91 6.49
N LEU A 49 -0.12 -4.56 5.23
CA LEU A 49 -0.50 -3.28 4.63
C LEU A 49 -1.50 -3.54 3.51
N TRP A 50 -2.68 -2.93 3.60
CA TRP A 50 -3.75 -3.04 2.60
C TRP A 50 -4.13 -1.66 2.07
N LEU A 51 -4.02 -1.46 0.77
CA LEU A 51 -4.43 -0.24 0.09
C LEU A 51 -5.51 -0.61 -0.93
N GLU A 52 -6.68 0.00 -0.77
CA GLU A 52 -7.85 -0.28 -1.58
C GLU A 52 -8.54 1.01 -2.01
N ASP A 53 -8.91 1.11 -3.28
CA ASP A 53 -9.59 2.29 -3.84
C ASP A 53 -8.85 3.59 -3.49
N CYS A 54 -7.53 3.59 -3.70
CA CYS A 54 -6.66 4.77 -3.54
C CYS A 54 -6.24 5.28 -4.93
N LYS A 55 -7.21 5.77 -5.71
CA LYS A 55 -7.06 6.00 -7.16
C LYS A 55 -6.07 7.10 -7.55
N SER A 56 -5.76 8.03 -6.65
CA SER A 56 -4.74 9.06 -6.89
C SER A 56 -3.32 8.63 -6.50
N LEU A 57 -3.16 7.48 -5.81
CA LEU A 57 -1.85 6.98 -5.41
C LEU A 57 -1.24 6.16 -6.57
N LYS A 58 -0.24 6.76 -7.23
CA LYS A 58 0.35 6.25 -8.48
C LYS A 58 1.68 5.52 -8.29
N GLU A 59 2.22 5.55 -7.08
CA GLU A 59 3.50 4.94 -6.73
C GLU A 59 3.37 4.19 -5.40
N ILE A 60 4.22 3.18 -5.22
CA ILE A 60 4.41 2.55 -3.91
C ILE A 60 5.00 3.60 -2.98
N PRO A 61 4.43 3.81 -1.78
CA PRO A 61 4.90 4.84 -0.86
C PRO A 61 6.39 4.71 -0.57
N PRO A 62 7.20 5.78 -0.69
CA PRO A 62 8.57 5.77 -0.20
C PRO A 62 8.61 5.39 1.29
N GLY A 63 9.53 4.47 1.62
CA GLY A 63 9.70 3.93 2.97
C GLY A 63 8.89 2.66 3.28
N VAL A 64 8.15 2.10 2.31
CA VAL A 64 7.62 0.74 2.44
C VAL A 64 8.75 -0.28 2.61
N GLU A 65 9.89 -0.03 1.97
CA GLU A 65 11.14 -0.78 2.13
C GLU A 65 11.68 -0.79 3.58
N HIS A 66 11.29 0.19 4.41
CA HIS A 66 11.68 0.23 5.84
C HIS A 66 10.78 -0.62 6.74
N LEU A 67 9.68 -1.17 6.20
CA LEU A 67 8.75 -2.02 6.95
C LEU A 67 9.29 -3.45 7.04
N SER A 68 10.34 -3.64 7.83
CA SER A 68 11.11 -4.90 7.89
C SER A 68 10.30 -6.13 8.34
N ASN A 69 9.16 -5.95 8.99
CA ASN A 69 8.26 -7.04 9.43
C ASN A 69 7.08 -7.27 8.48
N LEU A 70 7.02 -6.54 7.36
CA LEU A 70 5.90 -6.63 6.42
C LEU A 70 5.90 -8.00 5.74
N LYS A 71 4.83 -8.76 5.94
CA LYS A 71 4.64 -10.09 5.37
C LYS A 71 3.77 -10.05 4.12
N ARG A 72 2.81 -9.13 4.10
CA ARG A 72 1.84 -9.00 3.01
C ARG A 72 1.52 -7.55 2.68
N LEU A 73 1.56 -7.24 1.39
CA LEU A 73 1.08 -6.00 0.81
C LEU A 73 -0.09 -6.32 -0.13
N GLY A 74 -1.25 -5.71 0.09
CA GLY A 74 -2.40 -5.80 -0.80
C GLY A 74 -2.65 -4.47 -1.50
N LEU A 75 -2.81 -4.54 -2.81
CA LEU A 75 -3.07 -3.41 -3.70
C LEU A 75 -4.31 -3.73 -4.54
N VAL A 76 -5.45 -3.19 -4.13
CA VAL A 76 -6.74 -3.49 -4.77
C VAL A 76 -7.34 -2.24 -5.36
N ASN A 77 -7.81 -2.34 -6.60
CA ASN A 77 -8.42 -1.21 -7.30
C ASN A 77 -7.53 0.04 -7.24
N MET A 78 -6.20 -0.10 -7.41
CA MET A 78 -5.28 1.03 -7.40
C MET A 78 -5.33 1.83 -8.71
N ALA A 79 -4.52 2.89 -8.80
CA ALA A 79 -4.31 3.61 -10.06
C ALA A 79 -3.69 2.68 -11.12
N ASP A 80 -4.18 2.73 -12.35
CA ASP A 80 -3.67 1.92 -13.45
C ASP A 80 -2.15 2.06 -13.66
N GLU A 81 -1.62 3.27 -13.46
CA GLU A 81 -0.19 3.58 -13.58
C GLU A 81 0.65 2.78 -12.56
N LEU A 82 0.20 2.73 -11.31
CA LEU A 82 0.80 1.92 -10.25
C LEU A 82 0.70 0.43 -10.58
N THR A 83 -0.49 -0.03 -10.98
CA THR A 83 -0.72 -1.44 -11.33
C THR A 83 0.11 -1.88 -12.54
N ARG A 84 0.33 -1.01 -13.53
CA ARG A 84 1.18 -1.35 -14.69
C ARG A 84 2.64 -1.48 -14.28
N THR A 85 3.18 -0.50 -13.57
CA THR A 85 4.60 -0.46 -13.18
C THR A 85 4.96 -1.57 -12.19
N ILE A 86 4.09 -1.88 -11.23
CA ILE A 86 4.35 -2.99 -10.30
C ILE A 86 4.35 -4.36 -10.99
N ASN A 87 3.56 -4.51 -12.06
CA ASN A 87 3.50 -5.72 -12.87
C ASN A 87 4.54 -5.74 -14.01
N GLY A 88 5.24 -4.63 -14.26
CA GLY A 88 6.19 -4.47 -15.36
C GLY A 88 7.52 -5.22 -15.16
N GLY A 89 7.81 -5.63 -13.92
CA GLY A 89 8.93 -6.51 -13.58
C GLY A 89 10.16 -5.79 -13.04
N SER A 90 11.32 -6.45 -13.13
CA SER A 90 12.52 -6.13 -12.33
C SER A 90 13.22 -4.80 -12.60
N GLN A 91 12.79 -4.02 -13.58
CA GLN A 91 13.35 -2.70 -13.88
C GLN A 91 12.47 -1.54 -13.41
N ASP A 92 11.22 -1.80 -13.01
CA ASP A 92 10.30 -0.76 -12.55
C ASP A 92 10.55 -0.39 -11.08
N GLU A 93 10.57 0.91 -10.79
CA GLU A 93 10.83 1.42 -9.43
C GLU A 93 9.81 0.90 -8.41
N ASN A 94 8.53 0.81 -8.79
CA ASN A 94 7.48 0.31 -7.91
C ASN A 94 7.66 -1.17 -7.57
N TYR A 95 8.07 -1.99 -8.54
CA TYR A 95 8.41 -3.39 -8.29
C TYR A 95 9.62 -3.51 -7.36
N LEU A 96 10.68 -2.74 -7.62
CA LEU A 96 11.90 -2.76 -6.81
C LEU A 96 11.67 -2.38 -5.34
N ARG A 97 10.67 -1.54 -5.04
CA ARG A 97 10.28 -1.18 -3.66
C ARG A 97 9.58 -2.30 -2.90
N VAL A 98 8.95 -3.23 -3.61
CA VAL A 98 8.17 -4.31 -2.99
C VAL A 98 8.79 -5.69 -3.19
N LYS A 99 9.92 -5.79 -3.91
CA LYS A 99 10.59 -7.05 -4.27
C LYS A 99 10.96 -7.92 -3.06
N ASP A 100 11.22 -7.29 -1.91
CA ASP A 100 11.63 -7.97 -0.68
C ASP A 100 10.42 -8.29 0.23
N VAL A 101 9.21 -7.88 -0.17
CA VAL A 101 7.97 -8.21 0.55
C VAL A 101 7.57 -9.65 0.19
N PRO A 102 7.40 -10.56 1.16
CA PRO A 102 7.19 -11.99 0.88
C PRO A 102 5.94 -12.32 0.06
N SER A 103 4.92 -11.45 0.08
CA SER A 103 3.68 -11.68 -0.63
C SER A 103 3.02 -10.34 -0.98
N VAL A 104 2.94 -10.06 -2.27
CA VAL A 104 2.31 -8.84 -2.80
C VAL A 104 1.11 -9.25 -3.65
N PHE A 105 -0.10 -8.92 -3.21
CA PHE A 105 -1.33 -9.14 -3.97
C PHE A 105 -1.67 -7.88 -4.77
N VAL A 106 -1.92 -8.06 -6.06
CA VAL A 106 -2.41 -6.99 -6.96
C VAL A 106 -3.71 -7.47 -7.58
N GLY A 107 -4.78 -6.68 -7.43
CA GLY A 107 -6.09 -7.15 -7.86
C GLY A 107 -7.18 -6.08 -7.96
N GLN A 108 -8.38 -6.57 -8.19
CA GLN A 108 -9.61 -5.80 -8.30
C GLN A 108 -10.70 -6.41 -7.42
N ARG A 109 -11.59 -5.56 -6.90
CA ARG A 109 -12.78 -6.01 -6.18
C ARG A 109 -13.79 -6.59 -7.17
N THR A 110 -14.34 -7.75 -6.86
CA THR A 110 -15.40 -8.38 -7.67
C THR A 110 -16.77 -8.03 -7.12
N ASN A 111 -17.81 -8.21 -7.94
CA ASN A 111 -19.21 -8.01 -7.53
C ASN A 111 -19.70 -9.09 -6.54
N GLU A 112 -18.92 -10.16 -6.31
CA GLU A 112 -19.27 -11.33 -5.50
C GLU A 112 -18.62 -11.31 -4.11
N GLU A 113 -18.40 -10.11 -3.54
CA GLU A 113 -17.72 -9.91 -2.23
C GLU A 113 -16.27 -10.46 -2.17
N GLY A 114 -15.64 -10.69 -3.32
CA GLY A 114 -14.29 -11.23 -3.42
C GLY A 114 -13.28 -10.28 -4.07
N PHE A 115 -12.06 -10.79 -4.25
CA PHE A 115 -11.00 -10.14 -5.01
C PHE A 115 -10.54 -11.06 -6.14
N SER A 116 -10.34 -10.51 -7.33
CA SER A 116 -9.65 -11.16 -8.43
C SER A 116 -8.27 -10.52 -8.60
N GLY A 117 -7.25 -11.29 -8.95
CA GLY A 117 -5.90 -10.77 -9.06
C GLY A 117 -4.85 -11.87 -9.00
N HIS A 118 -3.62 -11.46 -8.76
CA HIS A 118 -2.47 -12.35 -8.69
C HIS A 118 -1.50 -11.90 -7.60
N PHE A 119 -0.60 -12.82 -7.25
CA PHE A 119 0.55 -12.51 -6.41
C PHE A 119 1.79 -12.31 -7.30
N LEU A 120 2.64 -11.36 -6.93
CA LEU A 120 3.96 -11.15 -7.54
C LEU A 120 4.98 -12.20 -7.07
#